data_AF-K1RDU2-F1
#
_entry.id   AF-K1RDU2-F1
#
_cell.length_a   1.000
_cell.length_b   1.000
_cell.length_c   1.000
_cell.angle_alpha   90.00
_cell.angle_beta   90.00
_cell.angle_gamma   90.00
#
_symmetry.space_group_name_H-M   'P 1'
#
loop_
_entity.id
_entity.type
_entity.pdbx_description
1 polymer ?
#
loop_
_entity_poly.entity_id
_entity_poly.type
_entity_poly.pdbx_seq_one_letter_code
_entity_poly.pdbx_strand_id
1 'polypeptide(L)'
;GTLYNAAGGILPVSKAVVYVSSLDNKFEKVAEKEFTYDIKENTFRGFDEEIEFPAQEAVKVKIEFTSGGKIRNGIDCYSPHDKSEVPSTIALDEIEIY
;
A
#
# COMPACT_ATOMS: atom_id res chain seq x y z
N GLY A 1 3.64 7.40 -3.99
CA GLY A 1 2.37 6.83 -4.49
C GLY A 1 2.45 5.36 -4.80
N THR A 2 1.30 4.70 -4.99
CA THR A 2 1.16 3.27 -5.29
C THR A 2 0.41 3.00 -6.59
N LEU A 3 0.47 1.78 -7.11
CA LEU A 3 -0.10 1.40 -8.40
C LEU A 3 -1.21 0.35 -8.26
N TYR A 4 -2.27 0.50 -9.06
CA TYR A 4 -3.18 -0.59 -9.41
C TYR A 4 -2.91 -1.09 -10.83
N ASN A 5 -2.65 -2.40 -10.93
CA ASN A 5 -2.58 -3.15 -12.18
C ASN A 5 -2.90 -4.63 -11.90
N ALA A 6 -4.18 -4.97 -11.95
CA ALA A 6 -4.62 -6.31 -11.59
C ALA A 6 -4.18 -7.40 -12.58
N ALA A 7 -4.05 -7.08 -13.88
CA ALA A 7 -3.45 -8.00 -14.87
C ALA A 7 -1.99 -8.33 -14.54
N GLY A 8 -1.27 -7.37 -13.94
CA GLY A 8 0.09 -7.55 -13.40
C GLY A 8 0.14 -8.10 -11.98
N GLY A 9 -1.00 -8.40 -11.34
CA GLY A 9 -1.05 -8.88 -9.95
C GLY A 9 -0.71 -7.80 -8.91
N ILE A 10 -0.86 -6.52 -9.25
CA ILE A 10 -0.49 -5.38 -8.41
C ILE A 10 -1.75 -4.70 -7.86
N LEU A 11 -1.84 -4.57 -6.53
CA LEU A 11 -2.85 -3.75 -5.86
C LEU A 11 -2.18 -2.60 -5.10
N PRO A 12 -2.86 -1.45 -4.99
CA PRO A 12 -2.40 -0.35 -4.17
C PRO A 12 -2.43 -0.76 -2.69
N VAL A 13 -1.80 0.04 -1.84
CA VAL A 13 -1.76 -0.24 -0.39
C VAL A 13 -3.14 -0.08 0.23
N SER A 14 -3.61 -1.06 1.01
CA SER A 14 -4.86 -0.91 1.76
C SER A 14 -4.68 -0.11 3.04
N LYS A 15 -3.45 -0.06 3.57
CA LYS A 15 -3.15 0.57 4.85
C LYS A 15 -1.70 0.97 4.95
N ALA A 16 -1.43 2.10 5.59
CA ALA A 16 -0.10 2.49 6.03
C ALA A 16 -0.10 2.78 7.54
N VAL A 17 0.96 2.36 8.21
CA VAL A 17 1.21 2.67 9.62
C VAL A 17 2.56 3.34 9.74
N VAL A 18 2.59 4.52 10.35
CA VAL A 18 3.80 5.32 10.54
C VAL A 18 4.26 5.20 11.97
N TYR A 19 5.53 4.86 12.11
CA TYR A 19 6.25 4.84 13.36
C TYR A 19 7.42 5.78 13.29
N VAL A 20 7.73 6.43 14.40
CA VAL A 20 8.88 7.31 14.53
C VAL A 20 9.70 6.91 15.74
N SER A 21 11.00 7.19 15.67
CA SER A 21 11.90 6.95 16.77
C SER A 21 12.82 8.14 16.98
N SER A 22 13.07 8.41 18.26
CA SER A 22 14.12 9.32 18.70
C SER A 22 15.49 8.62 18.68
N LEU A 23 16.43 9.06 19.50
CA LEU A 23 17.79 8.51 19.58
C LEU A 23 17.86 7.09 20.18
N ASP A 24 16.80 6.61 20.81
CA ASP A 24 16.80 5.38 21.59
C ASP A 24 16.38 4.11 20.80
N ASN A 25 16.14 4.24 19.48
CA ASN A 25 15.68 3.17 18.58
C ASN A 25 14.33 2.54 18.97
N LYS A 26 13.57 3.15 19.89
CA LYS A 26 12.21 2.72 20.17
C LYS A 26 11.27 3.38 19.18
N PHE A 27 10.57 2.55 18.41
CA PHE A 27 9.59 3.01 17.44
C PHE A 27 8.23 3.12 18.10
N GLU A 28 7.67 4.32 18.09
CA GLU A 28 6.32 4.61 18.55
C GLU A 28 5.42 4.85 17.36
N LYS A 29 4.23 4.26 17.40
CA LYS A 29 3.22 4.45 16.36
C LYS A 29 2.61 5.83 16.50
N VAL A 30 2.65 6.63 15.43
CA VAL A 30 2.13 8.00 15.43
C VAL A 30 0.95 8.22 14.50
N ALA A 31 0.79 7.37 13.47
CA ALA A 31 -0.41 7.37 12.64
C ALA A 31 -0.68 6.00 12.02
N GLU A 32 -1.94 5.79 11.67
CA GLU A 32 -2.43 4.69 10.85
C GLU A 32 -3.55 5.22 9.97
N LYS A 33 -3.52 4.85 8.70
CA LYS A 33 -4.57 5.22 7.74
C LYS A 33 -4.88 4.04 6.84
N GLU A 34 -6.16 3.73 6.72
CA GLU A 34 -6.68 2.81 5.72
C GLU A 34 -7.03 3.60 4.45
N PHE A 35 -6.79 2.98 3.30
CA PHE A 35 -7.06 3.57 2.00
C PHE A 35 -8.13 2.76 1.28
N THR A 36 -9.08 3.47 0.70
CA THR A 36 -10.11 2.90 -0.16
C THR A 36 -10.06 3.58 -1.52
N TYR A 37 -10.29 2.80 -2.55
CA TYR A 37 -10.11 3.23 -3.92
C TYR A 37 -11.35 2.87 -4.74
N ASP A 38 -11.85 3.81 -5.52
CA ASP A 38 -12.84 3.53 -6.56
C ASP A 38 -12.09 3.05 -7.82
N ILE A 39 -11.92 1.74 -7.91
CA ILE A 39 -11.17 1.07 -8.97
C ILE A 39 -12.14 0.35 -9.90
N LYS A 40 -12.00 0.61 -11.19
CA LYS A 40 -12.69 -0.16 -12.24
C LYS A 40 -11.77 -1.27 -12.73
N GLU A 41 -12.34 -2.46 -12.93
CA GLU A 41 -11.60 -3.70 -13.23
C GLU A 41 -10.55 -3.52 -14.36
N ASN A 42 -10.88 -2.80 -15.43
CA ASN A 42 -9.98 -2.68 -16.60
C ASN A 42 -9.02 -1.46 -16.57
N THR A 43 -8.60 -0.97 -15.40
CA THR A 43 -7.79 0.26 -15.33
C THR A 43 -6.35 0.01 -14.87
N PHE A 44 -5.41 0.76 -15.44
CA PHE A 44 -4.07 0.94 -14.92
C PHE A 44 -4.01 2.34 -14.32
N ARG A 45 -3.74 2.45 -13.02
CA ARG A 45 -3.85 3.74 -12.32
C ARG A 45 -2.88 3.85 -11.15
N GLY A 46 -2.13 4.95 -11.11
CA GLY A 46 -1.38 5.38 -9.93
C GLY A 46 -2.26 6.14 -8.94
N PHE A 47 -1.91 6.04 -7.67
CA PHE A 47 -2.54 6.72 -6.56
C PHE A 47 -1.49 7.42 -5.72
N ASP A 48 -1.84 8.60 -5.22
CA ASP A 48 -1.01 9.35 -4.29
C ASP A 48 -1.66 9.29 -2.91
N GLU A 49 -1.05 8.50 -2.03
CA GLU A 49 -1.50 8.32 -0.66
C GLU A 49 -0.82 9.31 0.27
N GLU A 50 -1.64 10.04 1.02
CA GLU A 50 -1.18 10.95 2.06
C GLU A 50 -1.61 10.47 3.44
N ILE A 51 -0.71 10.57 4.42
CA ILE A 51 -0.99 10.29 5.83
C ILE A 51 -0.44 11.44 6.68
N GLU A 52 -1.33 12.06 7.46
CA GLU A 52 -0.97 13.12 8.39
C GLU A 52 -0.72 12.54 9.79
N PHE A 53 0.26 13.09 10.51
CA PHE A 53 0.57 12.74 11.88
C PHE A 53 1.03 13.99 12.65
N PRO A 54 0.95 13.98 14.00
CA PRO A 54 1.36 15.13 14.81
C PRO A 54 2.83 15.51 14.57
N ALA A 55 3.10 16.81 14.48
CA ALA A 55 4.46 17.31 14.33
C ALA A 55 5.29 16.98 15.59
N GLN A 56 6.44 16.33 15.37
CA GLN A 56 7.36 15.97 16.46
C GLN A 56 8.79 15.79 15.94
N GLU A 57 9.76 15.90 16.85
CA GLU A 57 11.14 15.55 16.54
C GLU A 57 11.27 14.03 16.37
N ALA A 58 11.83 13.62 15.24
CA ALA A 58 12.11 12.22 14.94
C ALA A 58 13.46 12.14 14.20
N VAL A 59 14.27 11.15 14.57
CA VAL A 59 15.54 10.85 13.89
C VAL A 59 15.35 9.73 12.88
N LYS A 60 14.37 8.86 13.10
CA LYS A 60 14.07 7.71 12.25
C LYS A 60 12.58 7.61 12.02
N VAL A 61 12.21 7.25 10.80
CA VAL A 61 10.85 6.93 10.40
C VAL A 61 10.83 5.50 9.89
N LYS A 62 9.83 4.73 10.34
CA LYS A 62 9.50 3.40 9.83
C LYS A 62 8.07 3.43 9.35
N ILE A 63 7.83 2.97 8.14
CA ILE A 63 6.49 2.87 7.56
C ILE A 63 6.23 1.40 7.25
N GLU A 64 5.08 0.91 7.70
CA GLU A 64 4.59 -0.42 7.37
C GLU A 64 3.41 -0.30 6.41
N PHE A 65 3.53 -0.90 5.23
CA PHE A 65 2.49 -0.94 4.22
C PHE A 65 1.78 -2.30 4.23
N THR A 66 0.46 -2.28 4.18
CA THR A 66 -0.36 -3.47 3.95
C THR A 66 -0.83 -3.49 2.50
N SER A 67 -0.62 -4.61 1.82
CA SER A 67 -1.10 -4.82 0.45
C SER A 67 -2.63 -4.70 0.36
N GLY A 68 -3.15 -4.37 -0.83
CA GLY A 68 -4.58 -4.38 -1.13
C GLY A 68 -5.25 -5.75 -0.99
N GLY A 69 -4.48 -6.82 -0.71
CA GLY A 69 -4.98 -8.14 -0.40
C GLY A 69 -4.65 -9.16 -1.49
N LYS A 70 -5.64 -9.97 -1.87
CA LYS A 70 -5.49 -11.05 -2.85
C LYS A 70 -6.21 -10.72 -4.16
N ILE A 71 -5.67 -11.19 -5.27
CA ILE A 71 -6.31 -11.14 -6.60
C ILE A 71 -6.73 -12.56 -6.99
N ARG A 72 -7.89 -12.69 -7.64
CA ARG A 72 -8.32 -13.96 -8.26
C ARG A 72 -7.71 -14.07 -9.66
N ASN A 73 -6.96 -15.14 -9.89
CA ASN A 73 -6.54 -15.54 -11.23
C ASN A 73 -7.81 -15.72 -12.10
N GLY A 74 -7.87 -15.13 -13.29
CA GLY A 74 -9.01 -15.34 -14.20
C GLY A 74 -10.14 -14.31 -14.22
N ILE A 75 -10.21 -13.33 -13.30
CA ILE A 75 -11.22 -12.23 -13.39
C ILE A 75 -10.62 -10.98 -14.06
N ASP A 76 -9.33 -10.69 -13.83
CA ASP A 76 -8.59 -9.55 -14.41
C ASP A 76 -7.50 -9.96 -15.43
N CYS A 77 -7.23 -11.25 -15.54
CA CYS A 77 -6.41 -11.86 -16.60
C CYS A 77 -6.91 -13.29 -16.80
N TYR A 78 -7.52 -13.56 -17.96
CA TYR A 78 -8.27 -14.79 -18.21
C TYR A 78 -7.34 -16.03 -18.16
N SER A 79 -7.55 -16.91 -17.17
CA SER A 79 -7.05 -18.28 -17.16
C SER A 79 -8.22 -19.22 -16.80
N PRO A 80 -8.76 -19.99 -17.75
CA PRO A 80 -9.99 -20.78 -17.55
C PRO A 80 -9.81 -22.00 -16.62
N HIS A 81 -8.62 -22.19 -16.04
CA HIS A 81 -8.26 -23.41 -15.30
C HIS A 81 -7.90 -23.18 -13.83
N ASP A 82 -7.80 -21.93 -13.36
CA ASP A 82 -7.32 -21.66 -12.02
C ASP A 82 -8.11 -20.54 -11.33
N LYS A 83 -8.81 -20.88 -10.24
CA LYS A 83 -9.56 -19.96 -9.37
C LYS A 83 -8.76 -19.60 -8.11
N SER A 84 -7.47 -19.89 -8.08
CA SER A 84 -6.63 -19.62 -6.91
C SER A 84 -6.56 -18.11 -6.63
N GLU A 85 -6.74 -17.76 -5.37
CA GLU A 85 -6.46 -16.42 -4.87
C GLU A 85 -4.97 -16.33 -4.54
N VAL A 86 -4.26 -15.42 -5.21
CA VAL A 86 -2.84 -15.18 -4.95
C VAL A 86 -2.65 -13.84 -4.23
N PRO A 87 -1.67 -13.72 -3.31
CA PRO A 87 -1.31 -12.42 -2.74
C PRO A 87 -0.93 -11.44 -3.85
N SER A 88 -1.39 -10.20 -3.75
CA SER A 88 -0.96 -9.15 -4.67
C SER A 88 0.41 -8.58 -4.31
N THR A 89 1.12 -8.11 -5.31
CA THR A 89 2.36 -7.34 -5.14
C THR A 89 2.03 -5.87 -4.89
N ILE A 90 2.83 -5.19 -4.08
CA ILE A 90 2.78 -3.73 -3.93
C ILE A 90 3.87 -3.14 -4.82
N ALA A 91 3.52 -2.19 -5.67
CA ALA A 91 4.48 -1.35 -6.37
C ALA A 91 4.46 0.05 -5.76
N LEU A 92 5.62 0.49 -5.27
CA LEU A 92 5.87 1.81 -4.71
C LEU A 92 6.90 2.52 -5.58
N ASP A 93 6.64 3.80 -5.87
CA ASP A 93 7.59 4.65 -6.60
C ASP A 93 8.34 5.56 -5.61
N GLU A 94 7.62 6.49 -4.99
CA GLU A 94 8.18 7.52 -4.10
C GLU A 94 7.51 7.55 -2.73
N ILE A 95 8.32 7.88 -1.72
CA ILE A 95 7.91 8.19 -0.34
C ILE A 95 8.49 9.55 0.01
N GLU A 96 7.63 10.53 0.20
CA GLU A 96 7.98 11.88 0.64
C GLU A 96 7.57 12.06 2.10
N ILE A 97 8.46 12.64 2.91
CA ILE A 97 8.22 12.93 4.33
C ILE A 97 8.56 14.40 4.54
N TYR A 98 7.57 15.16 5.02
CA TYR A 98 7.62 16.60 5.22
C TYR A 98 7.65 16.95 6.71
#